data_AF-A0A8J9RWD8-F1
#
_entry.id   AF-A0A8J9RWD8-F1
#
_cell.length_a   1.000
_cell.length_b   1.000
_cell.length_c   1.000
_cell.angle_alpha   90.00
_cell.angle_beta   90.00
_cell.angle_gamma   90.00
#
_symmetry.space_group_name_H-M   'P 1'
#
loop_
_entity.id
_entity.type
_entity.pdbx_description
1 polymer ?
#
loop_
_entity_poly.entity_id
_entity_poly.type
_entity_poly.pdbx_seq_one_letter_code
_entity_poly.pdbx_strand_id
1 'polypeptide(L)'
;MLLVLAPSPNAGLHRPGNLRTMDNAGPYNISLLTVQDNEIKGGLAAKQNFTDKDIVEFLTNVECLEGLLDTWGAFGTTFNNNLTLGGPTPIGAQKANLSDDVQAHMEEIALNEQGHALFVRQAGSALPCPPTDFTGGFNQFLGAAFGLTGGKTVASVFGKPFDPFLNDENFLISVLTLEELGATGNKGLVSLLANPVIATGVAGLATSANSQATVVRMLLWQRRNNTVIPFNETVQQVFARISALRDSLDGPQIDDQGLINTDPRYIAVPQYYVNMVPTDIRGLTFSRSPQMLINILTLGSPQGVGVFFPKGFYGAINTPYSYNMSEPGLDAFPAATNGKVTSQMTVEQVGPIQGVPQPRNVTGELDLTQSLTGMLDNGTAATRGFVTTPSGEPFFSNATQARTLASRHSKVAVGLPLPSAAPSASAPTASGGRHLSF
;
A
#
# COMPACT_ATOMS: atom_id res chain seq x y z
N MET A 1 -31.89 -14.00 47.47
CA MET A 1 -30.52 -14.44 47.82
C MET A 1 -30.04 -15.29 46.64
N LEU A 2 -29.47 -14.63 45.63
CA LEU A 2 -28.98 -15.27 44.41
C LEU A 2 -27.50 -15.57 44.63
N LEU A 3 -27.14 -16.84 44.72
CA LEU A 3 -25.76 -17.26 44.92
C LEU A 3 -25.00 -17.08 43.60
N VAL A 4 -24.17 -16.04 43.52
CA VAL A 4 -23.21 -15.86 42.43
C VAL A 4 -22.06 -16.83 42.67
N LEU A 5 -22.00 -17.91 41.89
CA LEU A 5 -20.84 -18.78 41.83
C LEU A 5 -19.72 -18.03 41.07
N ALA A 6 -18.65 -17.69 41.78
CA ALA A 6 -17.42 -17.20 41.17
C ALA A 6 -16.82 -18.28 40.24
N PRO A 7 -16.32 -17.92 39.05
CA PRO A 7 -15.69 -18.90 38.17
C PRO A 7 -14.38 -19.42 38.78
N SER A 8 -14.16 -20.72 38.62
CA SER A 8 -12.93 -21.45 38.99
C SER A 8 -11.69 -20.82 38.31
N PRO A 9 -10.53 -20.71 39.00
CA PRO A 9 -9.29 -20.16 38.42
C PRO A 9 -8.69 -20.98 37.26
N ASN A 10 -9.28 -22.14 36.94
CA ASN A 10 -8.77 -23.07 35.92
C ASN A 10 -9.79 -23.40 34.81
N ALA A 11 -10.78 -22.53 34.57
CA ALA A 11 -11.52 -22.58 33.30
C ALA A 11 -10.56 -22.14 32.18
N GLY A 12 -9.89 -23.13 31.59
CA GLY A 12 -8.76 -22.97 30.70
C GLY A 12 -8.97 -21.87 29.66
N LEU A 13 -7.90 -21.09 29.47
CA LEU A 13 -7.62 -20.31 28.27
C LEU A 13 -8.32 -20.95 27.07
N HIS A 14 -9.18 -20.19 26.37
CA HIS A 14 -9.74 -20.62 25.10
C HIS A 14 -8.62 -21.28 24.27
N ARG A 15 -8.88 -22.51 23.77
CA ARG A 15 -7.95 -23.21 22.88
C ARG A 15 -7.42 -22.20 21.85
N PRO A 16 -6.10 -22.10 21.60
CA PRO A 16 -5.57 -21.23 20.55
C PRO A 16 -6.40 -21.46 19.30
N GLY A 17 -6.97 -20.38 18.75
CA GLY A 17 -8.16 -20.39 17.89
C GLY A 17 -8.20 -21.55 16.91
N ASN A 18 -9.40 -22.10 16.69
CA ASN A 18 -9.69 -23.25 15.82
C ASN A 18 -9.33 -23.05 14.32
N LEU A 19 -8.30 -22.27 13.96
CA LEU A 19 -7.88 -21.93 12.59
C LEU A 19 -7.98 -23.18 11.71
N ARG A 20 -8.80 -23.09 10.66
CA ARG A 20 -8.98 -24.19 9.73
C ARG A 20 -7.83 -24.18 8.76
N THR A 21 -6.99 -25.20 8.79
CA THR A 21 -6.16 -25.53 7.63
C THR A 21 -6.33 -26.96 7.17
N MET A 22 -6.15 -27.20 5.87
CA MET A 22 -6.18 -28.56 5.29
C MET A 22 -4.84 -29.29 5.46
N ASP A 23 -3.89 -28.65 6.14
CA ASP A 23 -2.56 -29.21 6.29
C ASP A 23 -2.56 -30.19 7.46
N ASN A 24 -2.26 -31.46 7.17
CA ASN A 24 -2.04 -32.48 8.20
C ASN A 24 -0.93 -32.13 9.21
N ALA A 25 -0.12 -31.09 8.94
CA ALA A 25 0.93 -30.56 9.82
C ALA A 25 0.53 -29.25 10.56
N GLY A 26 -0.67 -28.71 10.30
CA GLY A 26 -1.17 -27.46 10.89
C GLY A 26 -0.83 -26.18 10.10
N PRO A 27 -1.41 -25.03 10.48
CA PRO A 27 -1.35 -23.75 9.74
C PRO A 27 0.02 -23.15 9.48
N TYR A 28 1.08 -23.66 10.09
CA TYR A 28 2.38 -23.00 10.12
C TYR A 28 3.49 -23.91 9.58
N ASN A 29 3.17 -24.73 8.57
CA ASN A 29 4.15 -25.63 7.96
C ASN A 29 5.08 -24.88 6.99
N ILE A 30 6.35 -24.79 7.39
CA ILE A 30 7.43 -24.12 6.66
C ILE A 30 7.76 -24.74 5.28
N SER A 31 7.30 -25.97 4.99
CA SER A 31 7.52 -26.59 3.67
C SER A 31 6.58 -26.05 2.58
N LEU A 32 5.59 -25.23 2.94
CA LEU A 32 4.62 -24.61 2.02
C LEU A 32 4.99 -23.16 1.64
N LEU A 33 6.19 -22.69 2.02
CA LEU A 33 6.67 -21.32 1.78
C LEU A 33 6.95 -20.95 0.30
N THR A 34 6.61 -21.80 -0.67
CA THR A 34 6.96 -21.59 -2.09
C THR A 34 6.21 -20.44 -2.77
N VAL A 35 5.17 -19.89 -2.13
CA VAL A 35 4.39 -18.76 -2.68
C VAL A 35 5.28 -17.53 -2.86
N GLN A 36 6.08 -17.17 -1.86
CA GLN A 36 6.99 -16.01 -1.96
C GLN A 36 8.11 -16.25 -2.96
N ASP A 37 8.61 -17.48 -3.07
CA ASP A 37 9.64 -17.81 -4.06
C ASP A 37 9.11 -17.53 -5.47
N ASN A 38 7.87 -17.92 -5.76
CA ASN A 38 7.25 -17.64 -7.07
C ASN A 38 6.97 -16.14 -7.26
N GLU A 39 6.56 -15.41 -6.22
CA GLU A 39 6.40 -13.94 -6.27
C GLU A 39 7.73 -13.20 -6.48
N ILE A 40 8.81 -13.64 -5.83
CA ILE A 40 10.16 -13.04 -5.90
C ILE A 40 10.82 -13.36 -7.26
N LYS A 41 10.72 -14.62 -7.72
CA LYS A 41 11.15 -15.05 -9.06
C LYS A 41 10.34 -14.31 -10.15
N GLY A 42 9.05 -14.10 -9.85
CA GLY A 42 8.13 -13.11 -10.39
C GLY A 42 8.79 -11.76 -10.65
N GLY A 43 9.03 -11.01 -9.59
CA GLY A 43 9.53 -9.65 -9.69
C GLY A 43 10.89 -9.52 -10.38
N LEU A 44 11.87 -10.34 -9.99
CA LEU A 44 13.26 -10.13 -10.43
C LEU A 44 13.48 -10.29 -11.94
N ALA A 45 12.70 -11.13 -12.62
CA ALA A 45 12.72 -11.25 -14.09
C ALA A 45 12.23 -9.99 -14.81
N ALA A 46 11.22 -9.30 -14.26
CA ALA A 46 10.67 -8.10 -14.87
C ALA A 46 11.65 -6.91 -14.83
N LYS A 47 12.51 -6.84 -13.81
CA LYS A 47 13.46 -5.72 -13.62
C LYS A 47 14.50 -5.59 -14.73
N GLN A 48 14.90 -6.68 -15.39
CA GLN A 48 16.01 -6.62 -16.36
C GLN A 48 15.72 -5.73 -17.59
N ASN A 49 14.46 -5.45 -17.89
CA ASN A 49 14.04 -4.71 -19.09
C ASN A 49 13.45 -3.32 -18.82
N PHE A 50 13.26 -2.94 -17.55
CA PHE A 50 12.57 -1.69 -17.18
C PHE A 50 13.39 -0.90 -16.16
N THR A 51 13.36 0.43 -16.30
CA THR A 51 13.96 1.35 -15.35
C THR A 51 13.00 1.65 -14.20
N ASP A 52 13.51 2.21 -13.10
CA ASP A 52 12.66 2.74 -12.02
C ASP A 52 11.66 3.78 -12.54
N LYS A 53 12.05 4.55 -13.56
CA LYS A 53 11.15 5.52 -14.20
C LYS A 53 9.99 4.81 -14.91
N ASP A 54 10.26 3.75 -15.66
CA ASP A 54 9.21 2.96 -16.33
C ASP A 54 8.23 2.35 -15.30
N ILE A 55 8.74 1.93 -14.14
CA ILE A 55 7.93 1.41 -13.03
C ILE A 55 7.05 2.51 -12.40
N VAL A 56 7.58 3.71 -12.17
CA VAL A 56 6.83 4.86 -11.63
C VAL A 56 5.79 5.38 -12.65
N GLU A 57 6.11 5.31 -13.94
CA GLU A 57 5.18 5.62 -15.03
C GLU A 57 4.06 4.58 -15.15
N PHE A 58 4.36 3.29 -14.98
CA PHE A 58 3.32 2.27 -14.83
C PHE A 58 2.38 2.58 -13.67
N LEU A 59 2.97 2.82 -12.49
CA LEU A 59 2.25 3.13 -11.26
C LEU A 59 1.30 4.32 -11.43
N THR A 60 1.73 5.35 -12.16
CA THR A 60 0.90 6.53 -12.48
C THR A 60 -0.45 6.16 -13.10
N ASN A 61 -0.53 5.12 -13.94
CA ASN A 61 -1.79 4.73 -14.55
C ASN A 61 -2.79 4.22 -13.51
N VAL A 62 -2.32 3.40 -12.57
CA VAL A 62 -3.13 2.75 -11.54
C VAL A 62 -3.57 3.77 -10.48
N GLU A 63 -2.64 4.58 -9.97
CA GLU A 63 -2.94 5.65 -8.99
C GLU A 63 -3.89 6.72 -9.57
N CYS A 64 -3.81 7.00 -10.88
CA CYS A 64 -4.79 7.86 -11.54
C CYS A 64 -6.18 7.19 -11.65
N LEU A 65 -6.26 5.89 -11.90
CA LEU A 65 -7.54 5.20 -12.01
C LEU A 65 -8.27 5.17 -10.66
N GLU A 66 -7.57 4.72 -9.62
CA GLU A 66 -8.07 4.59 -8.24
C GLU A 66 -8.42 5.97 -7.68
N GLY A 67 -7.44 6.87 -7.62
CA GLY A 67 -7.68 8.19 -7.04
C GLY A 67 -8.72 9.02 -7.77
N LEU A 68 -8.86 8.91 -9.10
CA LEU A 68 -9.93 9.64 -9.80
C LEU A 68 -11.31 9.03 -9.49
N LEU A 69 -11.44 7.71 -9.34
CA LEU A 69 -12.71 7.11 -8.92
C LEU A 69 -13.11 7.66 -7.54
N ASP A 70 -12.16 7.67 -6.62
CA ASP A 70 -12.39 8.03 -5.22
C ASP A 70 -12.66 9.53 -5.06
N THR A 71 -11.85 10.37 -5.71
CA THR A 71 -12.00 11.83 -5.67
C THR A 71 -13.33 12.26 -6.29
N TRP A 72 -13.70 11.67 -7.44
CA TRP A 72 -14.99 11.99 -8.04
C TRP A 72 -16.15 11.48 -7.19
N GLY A 73 -16.08 10.26 -6.65
CA GLY A 73 -17.15 9.73 -5.82
C GLY A 73 -17.33 10.51 -4.52
N ALA A 74 -16.25 10.83 -3.81
CA ALA A 74 -16.32 11.57 -2.55
C ALA A 74 -16.68 13.05 -2.77
N PHE A 75 -16.00 13.74 -3.69
CA PHE A 75 -16.08 15.20 -3.80
C PHE A 75 -16.88 15.70 -5.00
N GLY A 76 -17.05 14.87 -6.05
CA GLY A 76 -17.67 15.30 -7.30
C GLY A 76 -16.77 16.17 -8.17
N THR A 77 -15.45 16.12 -7.96
CA THR A 77 -14.46 16.92 -8.69
C THR A 77 -13.24 16.11 -9.05
N THR A 78 -12.37 16.66 -9.90
CA THR A 78 -11.06 16.07 -10.22
C THR A 78 -10.01 16.36 -9.13
N PHE A 79 -8.81 15.81 -9.29
CA PHE A 79 -7.67 16.07 -8.41
C PHE A 79 -7.33 17.56 -8.29
N ASN A 80 -6.92 17.95 -7.09
CA ASN A 80 -6.39 19.28 -6.83
C ASN A 80 -5.03 19.51 -7.52
N ASN A 81 -4.62 20.77 -7.62
CA ASN A 81 -3.28 21.20 -8.06
C ASN A 81 -2.82 20.61 -9.41
N ASN A 82 -3.76 20.29 -10.30
CA ASN A 82 -3.47 19.70 -11.62
C ASN A 82 -2.62 18.42 -11.56
N LEU A 83 -2.83 17.56 -10.55
CA LEU A 83 -2.12 16.28 -10.44
C LEU A 83 -2.42 15.32 -11.62
N THR A 84 -3.47 15.58 -12.39
CA THR A 84 -3.76 14.87 -13.65
C THR A 84 -2.84 15.26 -14.81
N LEU A 85 -2.08 16.37 -14.68
CA LEU A 85 -1.29 16.99 -15.74
C LEU A 85 -2.07 17.20 -17.05
N GLY A 86 -3.35 17.58 -16.94
CA GLY A 86 -4.23 17.77 -18.09
C GLY A 86 -4.83 16.48 -18.67
N GLY A 87 -4.70 15.35 -17.99
CA GLY A 87 -5.47 14.14 -18.28
C GLY A 87 -6.98 14.40 -18.27
N PRO A 88 -7.78 13.70 -19.11
CA PRO A 88 -9.21 13.98 -19.24
C PRO A 88 -9.98 13.54 -17.99
N THR A 89 -11.15 14.14 -17.78
CA THR A 89 -12.14 13.62 -16.82
C THR A 89 -12.55 12.19 -17.22
N PRO A 90 -12.57 11.23 -16.28
CA PRO A 90 -13.03 9.88 -16.57
C PRO A 90 -14.46 9.85 -17.11
N ILE A 91 -14.73 8.93 -18.03
CA ILE A 91 -16.08 8.75 -18.56
C ILE A 91 -16.98 8.22 -17.45
N GLY A 92 -18.10 8.91 -17.21
CA GLY A 92 -19.09 8.52 -16.20
C GLY A 92 -18.80 8.99 -14.78
N ALA A 93 -17.70 9.72 -14.56
CA ALA A 93 -17.37 10.25 -13.24
C ALA A 93 -18.42 11.24 -12.73
N GLN A 94 -18.88 11.03 -11.49
CA GLN A 94 -19.81 11.91 -10.78
C GLN A 94 -19.65 11.74 -9.27
N LYS A 95 -20.25 12.65 -8.49
CA LYS A 95 -20.35 12.48 -7.03
C LYS A 95 -21.21 11.26 -6.71
N ALA A 96 -20.72 10.39 -5.83
CA ALA A 96 -21.48 9.27 -5.32
C ALA A 96 -22.54 9.72 -4.32
N ASN A 97 -23.69 9.05 -4.31
CA ASN A 97 -24.73 9.27 -3.32
C ASN A 97 -24.45 8.45 -2.06
N LEU A 98 -23.51 8.92 -1.25
CA LEU A 98 -23.05 8.23 -0.04
C LEU A 98 -23.83 8.68 1.21
N SER A 99 -24.04 7.75 2.12
CA SER A 99 -24.45 8.04 3.49
C SER A 99 -23.37 8.81 4.24
N ASP A 100 -23.75 9.54 5.29
CA ASP A 100 -22.80 10.31 6.11
C ASP A 100 -21.71 9.43 6.73
N ASP A 101 -22.02 8.18 7.10
CA ASP A 101 -21.03 7.25 7.67
C ASP A 101 -20.03 6.73 6.64
N VAL A 102 -20.40 6.63 5.36
CA VAL A 102 -19.46 6.24 4.30
C VAL A 102 -18.71 7.44 3.75
N GLN A 103 -19.36 8.60 3.62
CA GLN A 103 -18.82 9.81 3.04
C GLN A 103 -17.50 10.22 3.70
N ALA A 104 -17.44 10.30 5.04
CA ALA A 104 -16.23 10.74 5.74
C ALA A 104 -15.02 9.82 5.49
N HIS A 105 -15.23 8.49 5.46
CA HIS A 105 -14.17 7.53 5.17
C HIS A 105 -13.68 7.65 3.72
N MET A 106 -14.61 7.84 2.78
CA MET A 106 -14.26 8.00 1.37
C MET A 106 -13.59 9.33 1.06
N GLU A 107 -13.90 10.40 1.80
CA GLU A 107 -13.18 11.68 1.69
C GLU A 107 -11.72 11.54 2.16
N GLU A 108 -11.45 10.82 3.25
CA GLU A 108 -10.09 10.53 3.70
C GLU A 108 -9.33 9.70 2.67
N ILE A 109 -9.92 8.61 2.17
CA ILE A 109 -9.33 7.76 1.13
C ILE A 109 -9.01 8.58 -0.13
N ALA A 110 -9.98 9.36 -0.62
CA ALA A 110 -9.78 10.20 -1.80
C ALA A 110 -8.67 11.27 -1.64
N LEU A 111 -8.44 11.76 -0.42
CA LEU A 111 -7.33 12.66 -0.13
C LEU A 111 -5.98 11.93 -0.08
N ASN A 112 -5.95 10.69 0.44
CA ASN A 112 -4.76 9.84 0.44
C ASN A 112 -4.36 9.46 -1.00
N GLU A 113 -5.32 9.08 -1.85
CA GLU A 113 -5.07 8.77 -3.26
C GLU A 113 -4.59 9.98 -4.07
N GLN A 114 -5.06 11.19 -3.76
CA GLN A 114 -4.45 12.41 -4.30
C GLN A 114 -2.99 12.57 -3.84
N GLY A 115 -2.67 12.16 -2.62
CA GLY A 115 -1.30 12.05 -2.12
C GLY A 115 -0.46 11.01 -2.89
N HIS A 116 -1.05 9.88 -3.28
CA HIS A 116 -0.39 8.89 -4.13
C HIS A 116 -0.09 9.45 -5.53
N ALA A 117 -1.07 10.15 -6.12
CA ALA A 117 -0.88 10.89 -7.37
C ALA A 117 0.24 11.94 -7.24
N LEU A 118 0.34 12.67 -6.11
CA LEU A 118 1.45 13.58 -5.84
C LEU A 118 2.79 12.85 -5.75
N PHE A 119 2.85 11.71 -5.06
CA PHE A 119 4.07 10.92 -4.92
C PHE A 119 4.63 10.49 -6.28
N VAL A 120 3.80 9.93 -7.17
CA VAL A 120 4.31 9.46 -8.48
C VAL A 120 4.86 10.61 -9.33
N ARG A 121 4.35 11.84 -9.16
CA ARG A 121 4.89 13.04 -9.80
C ARG A 121 6.24 13.42 -9.20
N GLN A 122 6.36 13.41 -7.87
CA GLN A 122 7.62 13.66 -7.17
C GLN A 122 8.69 12.61 -7.50
N ALA A 123 8.28 11.36 -7.70
CA ALA A 123 9.11 10.24 -8.11
C ALA A 123 9.53 10.31 -9.60
N GLY A 124 9.06 11.31 -10.35
CA GLY A 124 9.57 11.65 -11.68
C GLY A 124 8.67 11.25 -12.86
N SER A 125 7.43 10.82 -12.61
CA SER A 125 6.46 10.59 -13.70
C SER A 125 6.04 11.91 -14.33
N ALA A 126 6.19 12.00 -15.65
CA ALA A 126 5.71 13.12 -16.47
C ALA A 126 4.44 12.75 -17.27
N LEU A 127 3.90 11.54 -17.07
CA LEU A 127 2.71 11.08 -17.78
C LEU A 127 1.45 11.78 -17.21
N PRO A 128 0.57 12.31 -18.08
CA PRO A 128 -0.76 12.71 -17.65
C PRO A 128 -1.59 11.48 -17.25
N CYS A 129 -2.63 11.70 -16.45
CA CYS A 129 -3.58 10.62 -16.19
C CYS A 129 -4.20 10.13 -17.52
N PRO A 130 -4.20 8.82 -17.77
CA PRO A 130 -4.74 8.26 -19.01
C PRO A 130 -6.28 8.40 -19.04
N PRO A 131 -6.89 8.35 -20.23
CA PRO A 131 -8.35 8.26 -20.35
C PRO A 131 -8.88 6.98 -19.70
N THR A 132 -9.82 7.12 -18.77
CA THR A 132 -10.47 6.01 -18.07
C THR A 132 -12.00 6.03 -18.27
N ASP A 133 -12.63 4.87 -18.12
CA ASP A 133 -14.08 4.71 -18.28
C ASP A 133 -14.71 3.95 -17.10
N PHE A 134 -15.44 4.66 -16.25
CA PHE A 134 -16.11 4.06 -15.10
C PHE A 134 -17.47 3.46 -15.49
N THR A 135 -18.23 4.08 -16.39
CA THR A 135 -19.52 3.53 -16.81
C THR A 135 -19.34 2.26 -17.64
N GLY A 136 -18.63 2.36 -18.76
CA GLY A 136 -18.38 1.24 -19.65
C GLY A 136 -17.46 0.20 -19.01
N GLY A 137 -16.48 0.63 -18.22
CA GLY A 137 -15.52 -0.25 -17.56
C GLY A 137 -16.16 -1.16 -16.54
N PHE A 138 -16.85 -0.62 -15.52
CA PHE A 138 -17.50 -1.46 -14.50
C PHE A 138 -18.59 -2.35 -15.08
N ASN A 139 -19.36 -1.90 -16.08
CA ASN A 139 -20.40 -2.74 -16.69
C ASN A 139 -19.81 -3.94 -17.47
N GLN A 140 -18.67 -3.76 -18.14
CA GLN A 140 -17.98 -4.86 -18.82
C GLN A 140 -17.31 -5.80 -17.81
N PHE A 141 -16.63 -5.23 -16.80
CA PHE A 141 -15.96 -5.99 -15.75
C PHE A 141 -16.94 -6.85 -14.94
N LEU A 142 -18.04 -6.27 -14.47
CA LEU A 142 -19.11 -7.01 -13.78
C LEU A 142 -19.85 -7.96 -14.74
N GLY A 143 -20.01 -7.59 -16.01
CA GLY A 143 -20.52 -8.52 -17.02
C GLY A 143 -19.69 -9.80 -17.10
N ALA A 144 -18.36 -9.67 -17.12
CA ALA A 144 -17.44 -10.81 -17.07
C ALA A 144 -17.53 -11.59 -15.75
N ALA A 145 -17.62 -10.89 -14.61
CA ALA A 145 -17.74 -11.52 -13.29
C ALA A 145 -19.04 -12.34 -13.14
N PHE A 146 -20.10 -11.94 -13.84
CA PHE A 146 -21.36 -12.67 -13.93
C PHE A 146 -21.40 -13.72 -15.06
N GLY A 147 -20.28 -13.93 -15.78
CA GLY A 147 -20.20 -14.90 -16.87
C GLY A 147 -21.08 -14.55 -18.06
N LEU A 148 -21.38 -13.26 -18.27
CA LEU A 148 -22.21 -12.81 -19.38
C LEU A 148 -21.44 -12.95 -20.69
N THR A 149 -21.97 -13.75 -21.61
CA THR A 149 -21.38 -14.05 -22.92
C THR A 149 -22.39 -13.78 -24.04
N GLY A 150 -21.93 -13.80 -25.29
CA GLY A 150 -22.80 -13.68 -26.47
C GLY A 150 -23.43 -12.29 -26.63
N GLY A 151 -22.71 -11.22 -26.28
CA GLY A 151 -23.18 -9.84 -26.39
C GLY A 151 -24.17 -9.40 -25.30
N LYS A 152 -24.43 -10.26 -24.29
CA LYS A 152 -25.20 -9.88 -23.11
C LYS A 152 -24.44 -8.84 -22.29
N THR A 153 -25.14 -7.78 -21.92
CA THR A 153 -24.66 -6.74 -21.01
C THR A 153 -25.37 -6.84 -19.66
N VAL A 154 -24.79 -6.23 -18.62
CA VAL A 154 -25.45 -6.07 -17.31
C VAL A 154 -26.85 -5.49 -17.48
N ALA A 155 -26.98 -4.42 -18.29
CA ALA A 155 -28.27 -3.81 -18.57
C ALA A 155 -29.28 -4.75 -19.23
N SER A 156 -28.85 -5.56 -20.21
CA SER A 156 -29.76 -6.49 -20.90
C SER A 156 -30.26 -7.63 -20.01
N VAL A 157 -29.48 -8.05 -19.02
CA VAL A 157 -29.80 -9.20 -18.16
C VAL A 157 -30.50 -8.76 -16.88
N PHE A 158 -30.08 -7.64 -16.29
CA PHE A 158 -30.57 -7.14 -15.00
C PHE A 158 -31.49 -5.90 -15.13
N GLY A 159 -31.83 -5.51 -16.37
CA GLY A 159 -32.80 -4.46 -16.67
C GLY A 159 -32.26 -3.02 -16.60
N LYS A 160 -31.06 -2.81 -16.05
CA LYS A 160 -30.35 -1.52 -16.02
C LYS A 160 -28.84 -1.74 -15.86
N PRO A 161 -27.97 -0.81 -16.29
CA PRO A 161 -26.54 -0.92 -16.06
C PRO A 161 -26.19 -0.82 -14.57
N PHE A 162 -25.02 -1.32 -14.20
CA PHE A 162 -24.39 -0.99 -12.92
C PHE A 162 -23.88 0.45 -12.97
N ASP A 163 -24.22 1.23 -11.94
CA ASP A 163 -23.71 2.58 -11.75
C ASP A 163 -22.82 2.58 -10.50
N PRO A 164 -21.50 2.81 -10.63
CA PRO A 164 -20.57 2.80 -9.51
C PRO A 164 -20.84 3.91 -8.49
N PHE A 165 -21.55 4.99 -8.85
CA PHE A 165 -21.77 6.15 -7.97
C PHE A 165 -23.18 6.17 -7.34
N LEU A 166 -23.97 5.10 -7.54
CA LEU A 166 -25.40 5.10 -7.22
C LEU A 166 -25.71 5.21 -5.71
N ASN A 167 -24.96 4.50 -4.88
CA ASN A 167 -25.16 4.39 -3.44
C ASN A 167 -23.90 3.81 -2.76
N ASP A 168 -23.94 3.67 -1.44
CA ASP A 168 -22.87 3.06 -0.63
C ASP A 168 -22.38 1.71 -1.19
N GLU A 169 -23.27 0.74 -1.40
CA GLU A 169 -22.87 -0.61 -1.80
C GLU A 169 -22.19 -0.63 -3.16
N ASN A 170 -22.75 0.09 -4.13
CA ASN A 170 -22.21 0.18 -5.47
C ASN A 170 -20.83 0.85 -5.47
N PHE A 171 -20.70 1.97 -4.76
CA PHE A 171 -19.46 2.72 -4.71
C PHE A 171 -18.36 1.97 -3.96
N LEU A 172 -18.65 1.44 -2.78
CA LEU A 172 -17.67 0.68 -2.00
C LEU A 172 -17.21 -0.59 -2.73
N ILE A 173 -18.09 -1.28 -3.46
CA ILE A 173 -17.68 -2.42 -4.32
C ILE A 173 -16.75 -1.96 -5.44
N SER A 174 -17.06 -0.83 -6.06
CA SER A 174 -16.24 -0.25 -7.12
C SER A 174 -14.85 0.15 -6.62
N VAL A 175 -14.77 0.82 -5.48
CA VAL A 175 -13.51 1.16 -4.80
C VAL A 175 -12.73 -0.11 -4.51
N LEU A 176 -13.34 -1.09 -3.82
CA LEU A 176 -12.63 -2.31 -3.42
C LEU A 176 -12.16 -3.19 -4.60
N THR A 177 -12.87 -3.10 -5.73
CA THR A 177 -12.46 -3.77 -6.97
C THR A 177 -11.07 -3.31 -7.41
N LEU A 178 -10.74 -2.03 -7.18
CA LEU A 178 -9.50 -1.40 -7.61
C LEU A 178 -8.48 -1.28 -6.47
N GLU A 179 -8.85 -0.78 -5.29
CA GLU A 179 -7.95 -0.45 -4.17
C GLU A 179 -7.02 -1.61 -3.74
N GLU A 180 -7.50 -2.86 -3.82
CA GLU A 180 -6.67 -4.03 -3.50
C GLU A 180 -5.59 -4.31 -4.54
N LEU A 181 -5.82 -3.88 -5.77
CA LEU A 181 -4.83 -3.89 -6.84
C LEU A 181 -3.74 -2.86 -6.54
N GLY A 182 -4.09 -1.69 -6.02
CA GLY A 182 -3.14 -0.72 -5.45
C GLY A 182 -2.27 -1.36 -4.37
N ALA A 183 -2.87 -1.99 -3.36
CA ALA A 183 -2.14 -2.65 -2.27
C ALA A 183 -1.17 -3.77 -2.75
N THR A 184 -1.71 -4.74 -3.50
CA THR A 184 -0.94 -5.92 -3.96
C THR A 184 0.03 -5.59 -5.09
N GLY A 185 -0.34 -4.64 -5.94
CA GLY A 185 0.49 -4.09 -7.00
C GLY A 185 1.68 -3.33 -6.46
N ASN A 186 1.44 -2.37 -5.56
CA ASN A 186 2.51 -1.57 -4.95
C ASN A 186 3.50 -2.45 -4.20
N LYS A 187 3.02 -3.46 -3.44
CA LYS A 187 3.91 -4.46 -2.82
C LYS A 187 4.76 -5.19 -3.86
N GLY A 188 4.19 -5.59 -5.00
CA GLY A 188 4.92 -6.20 -6.10
C GLY A 188 6.01 -5.28 -6.69
N LEU A 189 5.67 -4.00 -6.92
CA LEU A 189 6.59 -3.00 -7.48
C LEU A 189 7.80 -2.73 -6.59
N VAL A 190 7.69 -2.83 -5.25
CA VAL A 190 8.82 -2.63 -4.34
C VAL A 190 10.02 -3.51 -4.72
N SER A 191 9.77 -4.75 -5.14
CA SER A 191 10.83 -5.68 -5.54
C SER A 191 11.52 -5.33 -6.86
N LEU A 192 10.87 -4.52 -7.70
CA LEU A 192 11.35 -4.13 -9.02
C LEU A 192 12.26 -2.91 -8.97
N LEU A 193 12.04 -2.03 -7.98
CA LEU A 193 12.75 -0.76 -7.87
C LEU A 193 14.21 -0.95 -7.42
N ALA A 194 15.13 -0.22 -8.06
CA ALA A 194 16.54 -0.19 -7.68
C ALA A 194 16.86 0.93 -6.68
N ASN A 195 16.20 2.07 -6.81
CA ASN A 195 16.36 3.20 -5.91
C ASN A 195 15.63 2.93 -4.59
N PRO A 196 16.36 2.80 -3.46
CA PRO A 196 15.76 2.45 -2.18
C PRO A 196 14.81 3.54 -1.65
N VAL A 197 14.97 4.80 -2.06
CA VAL A 197 14.08 5.90 -1.66
C VAL A 197 12.73 5.76 -2.35
N ILE A 198 12.73 5.50 -3.66
CA ILE A 198 11.49 5.26 -4.41
C ILE A 198 10.83 3.96 -3.92
N ALA A 199 11.62 2.89 -3.72
CA ALA A 199 11.11 1.62 -3.17
C ALA A 199 10.45 1.79 -1.80
N THR A 200 11.04 2.60 -0.92
CA THR A 200 10.45 2.91 0.40
C THR A 200 9.14 3.69 0.26
N GLY A 201 9.09 4.66 -0.67
CA GLY A 201 7.86 5.39 -0.96
C GLY A 201 6.74 4.49 -1.47
N VAL A 202 7.04 3.62 -2.43
CA VAL A 202 6.07 2.63 -2.98
C VAL A 202 5.65 1.60 -1.93
N ALA A 203 6.55 1.19 -1.02
CA ALA A 203 6.16 0.38 0.14
C ALA A 203 5.20 1.12 1.08
N GLY A 204 5.37 2.44 1.22
CA GLY A 204 4.43 3.31 1.90
C GLY A 204 3.05 3.29 1.26
N LEU A 205 2.98 3.44 -0.08
CA LEU A 205 1.73 3.35 -0.84
C LEU A 205 1.06 1.99 -0.67
N ALA A 206 1.82 0.89 -0.72
CA ALA A 206 1.27 -0.45 -0.48
C ALA A 206 0.62 -0.57 0.92
N THR A 207 1.20 0.11 1.92
CA THR A 207 0.72 0.08 3.30
C THR A 207 -0.55 0.91 3.48
N SER A 208 -0.59 2.13 2.93
CA SER A 208 -1.80 2.97 2.95
C SER A 208 -2.91 2.30 2.16
N ALA A 209 -2.66 1.85 0.92
CA ALA A 209 -3.67 1.17 0.10
C ALA A 209 -4.24 -0.08 0.76
N ASN A 210 -3.41 -0.89 1.42
CA ASN A 210 -3.91 -2.04 2.18
C ASN A 210 -4.81 -1.61 3.37
N SER A 211 -4.50 -0.50 4.02
CA SER A 211 -5.30 0.03 5.13
C SER A 211 -6.64 0.58 4.62
N GLN A 212 -6.63 1.30 3.50
CA GLN A 212 -7.82 1.82 2.80
C GLN A 212 -8.73 0.65 2.37
N ALA A 213 -8.18 -0.37 1.69
CA ALA A 213 -8.91 -1.58 1.32
C ALA A 213 -9.51 -2.29 2.56
N THR A 214 -8.81 -2.29 3.69
CA THR A 214 -9.32 -2.87 4.96
C THR A 214 -10.53 -2.11 5.48
N VAL A 215 -10.50 -0.77 5.45
CA VAL A 215 -11.64 0.09 5.83
C VAL A 215 -12.85 -0.20 4.93
N VAL A 216 -12.64 -0.23 3.61
CA VAL A 216 -13.70 -0.51 2.63
C VAL A 216 -14.28 -1.91 2.82
N ARG A 217 -13.42 -2.93 3.06
CA ARG A 217 -13.86 -4.29 3.41
C ARG A 217 -14.71 -4.31 4.67
N MET A 218 -14.35 -3.55 5.70
CA MET A 218 -15.13 -3.45 6.93
C MET A 218 -16.51 -2.84 6.69
N LEU A 219 -16.59 -1.77 5.90
CA LEU A 219 -17.87 -1.14 5.53
C LEU A 219 -18.75 -2.09 4.70
N LEU A 220 -18.17 -2.82 3.76
CA LEU A 220 -18.86 -3.84 2.97
C LEU A 220 -19.23 -5.07 3.81
N TRP A 221 -18.42 -5.46 4.77
CA TRP A 221 -18.72 -6.55 5.70
C TRP A 221 -19.97 -6.26 6.50
N GLN A 222 -20.12 -5.03 7.02
CA GLN A 222 -21.32 -4.60 7.73
C GLN A 222 -22.55 -4.64 6.82
N ARG A 223 -22.37 -4.34 5.53
CA ARG A 223 -23.42 -4.33 4.47
C ARG A 223 -23.53 -5.65 3.71
N ARG A 224 -22.86 -6.73 4.14
CA ARG A 224 -22.67 -7.95 3.33
C ARG A 224 -23.96 -8.63 2.86
N ASN A 225 -25.06 -8.43 3.59
CA ASN A 225 -26.38 -8.99 3.28
C ASN A 225 -27.28 -8.04 2.47
N ASN A 226 -26.85 -6.79 2.22
CA ASN A 226 -27.57 -5.83 1.41
C ASN A 226 -27.48 -6.24 -0.06
N THR A 227 -28.55 -6.04 -0.81
CA THR A 227 -28.60 -6.30 -2.25
C THR A 227 -27.91 -5.16 -3.02
N VAL A 228 -27.08 -5.48 -4.00
CA VAL A 228 -26.34 -4.50 -4.82
C VAL A 228 -27.12 -4.21 -6.09
N ILE A 229 -27.49 -2.96 -6.36
CA ILE A 229 -28.21 -2.64 -7.60
C ILE A 229 -27.23 -2.69 -8.78
N PRO A 230 -27.57 -3.34 -9.92
CA PRO A 230 -28.86 -3.92 -10.29
C PRO A 230 -28.98 -5.42 -10.02
N PHE A 231 -27.97 -6.01 -9.40
CA PHE A 231 -27.91 -7.44 -9.16
C PHE A 231 -28.93 -7.85 -8.10
N ASN A 232 -29.66 -8.94 -8.33
CA ASN A 232 -30.49 -9.54 -7.28
C ASN A 232 -29.63 -10.43 -6.35
N GLU A 233 -28.44 -9.93 -6.01
CA GLU A 233 -27.42 -10.62 -5.22
C GLU A 233 -26.89 -9.67 -4.14
N THR A 234 -26.46 -10.27 -3.04
CA THR A 234 -25.91 -9.55 -1.90
C THR A 234 -24.50 -9.01 -2.18
N VAL A 235 -24.07 -8.00 -1.43
CA VAL A 235 -22.69 -7.47 -1.45
C VAL A 235 -21.65 -8.58 -1.39
N GLN A 236 -21.84 -9.55 -0.49
CA GLN A 236 -20.93 -10.69 -0.36
C GLN A 236 -20.83 -11.51 -1.65
N GLN A 237 -21.96 -11.79 -2.30
CA GLN A 237 -22.02 -12.60 -3.52
C GLN A 237 -21.41 -11.86 -4.71
N VAL A 238 -21.74 -10.57 -4.87
CA VAL A 238 -21.19 -9.74 -5.95
C VAL A 238 -19.67 -9.62 -5.80
N PHE A 239 -19.17 -9.36 -4.59
CA PHE A 239 -17.74 -9.27 -4.37
C PHE A 239 -17.01 -10.62 -4.53
N ALA A 240 -17.64 -11.74 -4.16
CA ALA A 240 -17.07 -13.06 -4.43
C ALA A 240 -16.90 -13.33 -5.94
N ARG A 241 -17.81 -12.83 -6.78
CA ARG A 241 -17.69 -12.92 -8.25
C ARG A 241 -16.55 -12.06 -8.78
N ILE A 242 -16.42 -10.83 -8.27
CA ILE A 242 -15.30 -9.93 -8.61
C ILE A 242 -13.97 -10.60 -8.26
N SER A 243 -13.86 -11.13 -7.04
CA SER A 243 -12.65 -11.79 -6.57
C SER A 243 -12.28 -13.00 -7.44
N ALA A 244 -13.25 -13.87 -7.77
CA ALA A 244 -13.03 -15.01 -8.66
C ALA A 244 -12.64 -14.59 -10.09
N LEU A 245 -13.15 -13.47 -10.60
CA LEU A 245 -12.74 -12.94 -11.89
C LEU A 245 -11.29 -12.47 -11.87
N ARG A 246 -10.90 -11.70 -10.85
CA ARG A 246 -9.52 -11.20 -10.72
C ARG A 246 -8.51 -12.34 -10.62
N ASP A 247 -8.81 -13.34 -9.78
CA ASP A 247 -8.02 -14.58 -9.63
C ASP A 247 -7.86 -15.34 -10.97
N SER A 248 -8.89 -15.33 -11.82
CA SER A 248 -8.80 -15.96 -13.15
C SER A 248 -7.90 -15.20 -14.14
N LEU A 249 -7.55 -13.95 -13.82
CA LEU A 249 -6.83 -13.02 -14.69
C LEU A 249 -5.40 -12.73 -14.22
N ASP A 250 -4.94 -13.16 -13.05
CA ASP A 250 -3.56 -12.95 -12.59
C ASP A 250 -2.69 -14.21 -12.60
N GLY A 251 -3.24 -15.37 -12.95
CA GLY A 251 -2.49 -16.55 -13.37
C GLY A 251 -2.78 -17.77 -12.51
N PRO A 252 -1.77 -18.64 -12.24
CA PRO A 252 -2.00 -19.89 -11.51
C PRO A 252 -2.01 -19.73 -9.98
N GLN A 253 -1.65 -18.55 -9.48
CA GLN A 253 -1.67 -18.23 -8.06
C GLN A 253 -3.14 -18.10 -7.60
N ILE A 254 -3.36 -18.19 -6.29
CA ILE A 254 -4.66 -17.87 -5.71
C ILE A 254 -4.40 -16.79 -4.68
N ASP A 255 -4.51 -15.55 -5.12
CA ASP A 255 -4.14 -14.34 -4.39
C ASP A 255 -5.31 -13.35 -4.27
N ASP A 256 -6.49 -13.77 -4.75
CA ASP A 256 -7.73 -13.02 -4.62
C ASP A 256 -8.70 -13.68 -3.61
N GLN A 257 -9.23 -12.87 -2.69
CA GLN A 257 -10.09 -13.39 -1.62
C GLN A 257 -11.33 -12.51 -1.39
N GLY A 258 -12.50 -13.16 -1.31
CA GLY A 258 -13.76 -12.50 -0.97
C GLY A 258 -13.84 -12.01 0.48
N LEU A 259 -14.93 -11.29 0.82
CA LEU A 259 -15.20 -10.79 2.18
C LEU A 259 -15.34 -11.90 3.23
N ILE A 260 -15.70 -13.10 2.77
CA ILE A 260 -15.75 -14.33 3.55
C ILE A 260 -14.70 -15.29 3.01
N ASN A 261 -13.82 -15.79 3.89
CA ASN A 261 -12.83 -16.80 3.55
C ASN A 261 -13.11 -18.10 4.30
N THR A 262 -13.60 -19.11 3.56
CA THR A 262 -13.81 -20.47 4.06
C THR A 262 -12.72 -21.43 3.60
N ASP A 263 -11.78 -20.94 2.80
CA ASP A 263 -10.73 -21.74 2.20
C ASP A 263 -9.66 -22.01 3.25
N PRO A 264 -9.44 -23.30 3.59
CA PRO A 264 -8.51 -23.69 4.63
C PRO A 264 -7.03 -23.56 4.19
N ARG A 265 -6.73 -23.03 3.01
CA ARG A 265 -5.35 -22.67 2.61
C ARG A 265 -4.91 -21.32 3.17
N TYR A 266 -5.82 -20.53 3.75
CA TYR A 266 -5.55 -19.17 4.23
C TYR A 266 -5.95 -18.97 5.68
N ILE A 267 -5.56 -17.82 6.24
CA ILE A 267 -5.97 -17.42 7.59
C ILE A 267 -7.47 -17.12 7.57
N ALA A 268 -8.25 -17.96 8.26
CA ALA A 268 -9.67 -17.73 8.46
C ALA A 268 -10.05 -17.96 9.93
N VAL A 269 -10.74 -16.98 10.53
CA VAL A 269 -11.34 -17.17 11.85
C VAL A 269 -12.51 -18.15 11.72
N PRO A 270 -12.48 -19.29 12.42
CA PRO A 270 -13.56 -20.26 12.39
C PRO A 270 -14.82 -19.65 12.98
N GLN A 271 -15.99 -20.10 12.54
CA GLN A 271 -17.34 -19.64 12.92
C GLN A 271 -17.87 -18.46 12.11
N TYR A 272 -17.05 -17.46 11.82
CA TYR A 272 -17.49 -16.25 11.11
C TYR A 272 -16.86 -16.05 9.74
N TYR A 273 -15.71 -16.69 9.48
CA TYR A 273 -15.00 -16.65 8.20
C TYR A 273 -14.70 -15.24 7.68
N VAL A 274 -14.57 -14.28 8.60
CA VAL A 274 -14.30 -12.88 8.27
C VAL A 274 -12.96 -12.74 7.57
N ASN A 275 -12.90 -11.93 6.51
CA ASN A 275 -11.68 -11.67 5.76
C ASN A 275 -11.49 -10.17 5.48
N MET A 276 -10.89 -9.46 6.44
CA MET A 276 -10.69 -8.00 6.35
C MET A 276 -9.33 -7.62 5.77
N VAL A 277 -8.32 -8.48 5.95
CA VAL A 277 -6.97 -8.28 5.42
C VAL A 277 -6.55 -9.58 4.73
N PRO A 278 -6.74 -9.68 3.39
CA PRO A 278 -6.35 -10.86 2.64
C PRO A 278 -4.85 -11.06 2.74
N THR A 279 -4.49 -12.25 3.14
CA THR A 279 -3.11 -12.66 3.29
C THR A 279 -2.98 -14.11 2.92
N ASP A 280 -1.76 -14.51 2.60
CA ASP A 280 -1.41 -15.91 2.60
C ASP A 280 -1.46 -16.49 4.03
N ILE A 281 -1.16 -17.79 4.17
CA ILE A 281 -1.20 -18.45 5.48
C ILE A 281 -0.21 -17.87 6.51
N ARG A 282 0.77 -17.07 6.08
CA ARG A 282 1.79 -16.44 6.92
C ARG A 282 1.35 -15.07 7.42
N GLY A 283 0.21 -14.56 6.95
CA GLY A 283 -0.23 -13.20 7.24
C GLY A 283 0.47 -12.16 6.37
N LEU A 284 1.03 -12.56 5.22
CA LEU A 284 1.62 -11.62 4.27
C LEU A 284 0.61 -11.26 3.18
N THR A 285 0.43 -9.96 2.91
CA THR A 285 -0.31 -9.45 1.75
C THR A 285 0.30 -10.02 0.48
N PHE A 286 -0.50 -10.31 -0.54
CA PHE A 286 -0.02 -10.85 -1.82
C PHE A 286 0.77 -9.83 -2.65
N SER A 287 1.59 -10.30 -3.60
CA SER A 287 2.27 -9.45 -4.58
C SER A 287 1.76 -9.71 -5.99
N ARG A 288 1.34 -8.65 -6.71
CA ARG A 288 1.02 -8.73 -8.14
C ARG A 288 2.08 -8.03 -8.99
N SER A 289 2.38 -8.61 -10.15
CA SER A 289 3.23 -7.96 -11.14
C SER A 289 2.44 -6.90 -11.95
N PRO A 290 3.13 -5.97 -12.61
CA PRO A 290 2.47 -5.03 -13.53
C PRO A 290 1.61 -5.73 -14.59
N GLN A 291 2.08 -6.86 -15.12
CA GLN A 291 1.38 -7.60 -16.16
C GLN A 291 0.09 -8.23 -15.63
N MET A 292 0.10 -8.77 -14.40
CA MET A 292 -1.10 -9.28 -13.74
C MET A 292 -2.15 -8.17 -13.59
N LEU A 293 -1.72 -6.99 -13.14
CA LEU A 293 -2.61 -5.83 -13.02
C LEU A 293 -3.18 -5.37 -14.36
N ILE A 294 -2.36 -5.26 -15.40
CA ILE A 294 -2.83 -4.92 -16.75
C ILE A 294 -3.85 -5.96 -17.22
N ASN A 295 -3.59 -7.25 -16.97
CA ASN A 295 -4.49 -8.31 -17.39
C ASN A 295 -5.87 -8.20 -16.70
N ILE A 296 -5.89 -7.92 -15.39
CA ILE A 296 -7.14 -7.68 -14.64
C ILE A 296 -7.86 -6.43 -15.17
N LEU A 297 -7.16 -5.29 -15.23
CA LEU A 297 -7.73 -3.98 -15.56
C LEU A 297 -8.18 -3.85 -17.02
N THR A 298 -7.79 -4.81 -17.86
CA THR A 298 -8.14 -4.86 -19.28
C THR A 298 -8.92 -6.11 -19.68
N LEU A 299 -9.34 -6.95 -18.73
CA LEU A 299 -9.99 -8.25 -18.96
C LEU A 299 -9.25 -9.15 -19.96
N GLY A 300 -7.95 -9.33 -19.76
CA GLY A 300 -7.16 -10.24 -20.60
C GLY A 300 -6.72 -9.64 -21.93
N SER A 301 -6.90 -8.33 -22.15
CA SER A 301 -6.66 -7.73 -23.46
C SER A 301 -5.19 -7.79 -23.87
N PRO A 302 -4.86 -8.46 -24.99
CA PRO A 302 -3.48 -8.63 -25.43
C PRO A 302 -2.77 -7.30 -25.72
N GLN A 303 -3.52 -6.24 -26.03
CA GLN A 303 -3.00 -4.92 -26.36
C GLN A 303 -2.93 -3.98 -25.15
N GLY A 304 -3.29 -4.45 -23.95
CA GLY A 304 -3.38 -3.60 -22.76
C GLY A 304 -4.42 -2.48 -22.86
N VAL A 305 -5.37 -2.62 -23.79
CA VAL A 305 -6.52 -1.72 -24.00
C VAL A 305 -7.77 -2.48 -23.58
N GLY A 306 -8.52 -1.95 -22.62
CA GLY A 306 -9.68 -2.69 -22.11
C GLY A 306 -10.59 -1.86 -21.24
N VAL A 307 -11.28 -2.54 -20.33
CA VAL A 307 -12.47 -2.02 -19.65
C VAL A 307 -12.26 -0.68 -18.96
N PHE A 308 -11.23 -0.57 -18.10
CA PHE A 308 -10.97 0.68 -17.38
C PHE A 308 -10.10 1.66 -18.16
N PHE A 309 -9.30 1.17 -19.11
CA PHE A 309 -8.41 1.97 -19.96
C PHE A 309 -8.78 1.80 -21.44
N PRO A 310 -9.81 2.51 -21.94
CA PRO A 310 -10.29 2.39 -23.32
C PRO A 310 -9.26 2.83 -24.37
N LYS A 311 -8.18 3.52 -23.95
CA LYS A 311 -7.04 3.91 -24.78
C LYS A 311 -5.72 3.25 -24.36
N GLY A 312 -5.80 2.29 -23.42
CA GLY A 312 -4.68 1.56 -22.87
C GLY A 312 -3.84 2.35 -21.86
N PHE A 313 -2.89 1.63 -21.26
CA PHE A 313 -1.90 2.18 -20.34
C PHE A 313 -0.90 3.07 -21.08
N TYR A 314 -0.42 4.10 -20.41
CA TYR A 314 0.72 4.91 -20.84
C TYR A 314 2.03 4.38 -20.28
N GLY A 315 3.14 4.72 -20.94
CA GLY A 315 4.49 4.30 -20.55
C GLY A 315 4.94 3.01 -21.24
N ALA A 316 6.14 2.54 -20.87
CA ALA A 316 6.77 1.35 -21.47
C ALA A 316 6.13 0.02 -21.03
N ILE A 317 5.59 -0.03 -19.81
CA ILE A 317 4.89 -1.20 -19.27
C ILE A 317 3.39 -1.02 -19.51
N ASN A 318 2.90 -1.47 -20.67
CA ASN A 318 1.55 -1.16 -21.13
C ASN A 318 0.77 -2.33 -21.74
N THR A 319 1.33 -3.54 -21.74
CA THR A 319 0.65 -4.76 -22.21
C THR A 319 0.83 -5.90 -21.18
N PRO A 320 -0.06 -6.91 -21.18
CA PRO A 320 0.09 -8.05 -20.28
C PRO A 320 1.23 -8.99 -20.70
N TYR A 321 1.88 -8.75 -21.85
CA TYR A 321 3.02 -9.53 -22.33
C TYR A 321 4.32 -8.77 -22.18
N SER A 322 5.39 -9.50 -21.87
CA SER A 322 6.80 -9.10 -21.66
C SER A 322 7.43 -9.86 -20.49
N TYR A 323 6.63 -10.66 -19.79
CA TYR A 323 7.06 -11.47 -18.67
C TYR A 323 7.47 -12.88 -19.13
N ASN A 324 8.78 -13.13 -19.27
CA ASN A 324 9.29 -14.50 -19.36
C ASN A 324 9.57 -14.97 -17.93
N MET A 325 8.83 -15.98 -17.47
CA MET A 325 8.91 -16.44 -16.08
C MET A 325 10.30 -17.00 -15.78
N SER A 326 10.72 -16.80 -14.52
CA SER A 326 11.87 -17.39 -13.81
C SER A 326 13.23 -16.72 -13.99
N GLU A 327 13.53 -15.78 -13.08
CA GLU A 327 14.89 -15.49 -12.63
C GLU A 327 15.17 -16.17 -11.27
N PRO A 328 16.41 -16.55 -10.96
CA PRO A 328 16.83 -17.04 -9.64
C PRO A 328 16.51 -16.04 -8.52
N GLY A 329 15.52 -16.35 -7.67
CA GLY A 329 15.06 -15.45 -6.62
C GLY A 329 15.75 -15.65 -5.28
N LEU A 330 15.51 -16.80 -4.65
CA LEU A 330 16.15 -17.18 -3.39
C LEU A 330 17.36 -18.11 -3.57
N ASP A 331 17.77 -18.36 -4.80
CA ASP A 331 18.81 -19.36 -5.10
C ASP A 331 20.18 -18.96 -4.51
N ALA A 332 20.38 -17.67 -4.22
CA ALA A 332 21.55 -17.12 -3.51
C ALA A 332 21.39 -17.09 -1.97
N PHE A 333 20.19 -17.34 -1.45
CA PHE A 333 19.84 -17.39 -0.02
C PHE A 333 19.18 -18.74 0.34
N PRO A 334 19.91 -19.87 0.21
CA PRO A 334 19.35 -21.16 0.57
C PRO A 334 18.92 -21.14 2.04
N ALA A 335 17.70 -21.64 2.31
CA ALA A 335 17.23 -21.84 3.67
C ALA A 335 18.28 -22.66 4.42
N ALA A 336 18.98 -22.03 5.37
CA ALA A 336 19.99 -22.73 6.14
C ALA A 336 19.30 -23.86 6.91
N THR A 337 19.71 -25.10 6.64
CA THR A 337 19.26 -26.30 7.37
C THR A 337 19.61 -26.26 8.87
N ASN A 338 20.44 -25.29 9.28
CA ASN A 338 20.71 -24.97 10.67
C ASN A 338 20.09 -23.61 10.99
N GLY A 339 19.02 -23.64 11.78
CA GLY A 339 18.32 -22.45 12.26
C GLY A 339 19.29 -21.44 12.87
N LYS A 340 19.61 -20.39 12.11
CA LYS A 340 20.18 -19.16 12.68
C LYS A 340 19.02 -18.34 13.21
N VAL A 341 18.62 -18.65 14.44
CA VAL A 341 17.89 -17.70 15.26
C VAL A 341 18.90 -16.61 15.60
N THR A 342 18.81 -15.45 14.96
CA THR A 342 19.47 -14.26 15.50
C THR A 342 18.85 -14.02 16.87
N SER A 343 19.68 -13.99 17.92
CA SER A 343 19.22 -13.61 19.24
C SER A 343 18.63 -12.21 19.16
N GLN A 344 17.31 -12.08 19.31
CA GLN A 344 16.71 -10.78 19.59
C GLN A 344 17.40 -10.21 20.82
N MET A 345 17.75 -8.93 20.76
CA MET A 345 18.24 -8.24 21.94
C MET A 345 17.14 -8.30 23.01
N THR A 346 17.51 -8.69 24.22
CA THR A 346 16.58 -8.66 25.35
C THR A 346 16.21 -7.22 25.67
N VAL A 347 15.04 -6.99 26.28
CA VAL A 347 14.61 -5.65 26.71
C VAL A 347 15.66 -5.03 27.65
N GLU A 348 16.42 -5.84 28.40
CA GLU A 348 17.56 -5.37 29.20
C GLU A 348 18.70 -4.77 28.36
N GLN A 349 18.91 -5.23 27.12
CA GLN A 349 19.99 -4.76 26.24
C GLN A 349 19.65 -3.47 25.47
N VAL A 350 18.37 -3.12 25.35
CA VAL A 350 17.91 -1.85 24.75
C VAL A 350 17.97 -0.69 25.75
N GLY A 351 18.07 -1.01 27.05
CA GLY A 351 18.01 -0.04 28.15
C GLY A 351 16.56 0.39 28.45
N PRO A 352 16.26 0.84 29.68
CA PRO A 352 14.93 1.33 30.01
C PRO A 352 14.62 2.59 29.19
N ILE A 353 13.47 2.60 28.50
CA ILE A 353 12.90 3.81 27.91
C ILE A 353 12.66 4.79 29.07
N GLN A 354 13.48 5.84 29.16
CA GLN A 354 13.38 6.77 30.27
C GLN A 354 12.10 7.61 30.17
N GLY A 355 11.22 7.42 31.14
CA GLY A 355 10.34 8.47 31.66
C GLY A 355 9.40 9.13 30.67
N VAL A 356 8.73 8.38 29.79
CA VAL A 356 7.60 8.94 29.01
C VAL A 356 6.51 9.32 30.01
N PRO A 357 6.13 10.60 30.13
CA PRO A 357 4.99 10.99 30.95
C PRO A 357 3.76 10.26 30.43
N GLN A 358 3.10 9.48 31.28
CA GLN A 358 1.81 8.89 30.94
C GLN A 358 0.82 10.02 30.61
N PRO A 359 0.19 10.04 29.44
CA PRO A 359 -0.81 11.07 29.14
C PRO A 359 -1.95 10.94 30.16
N ARG A 360 -2.09 11.96 31.02
CA ARG A 360 -3.21 12.08 31.95
C ARG A 360 -4.20 13.09 31.37
N ASN A 361 -5.44 12.63 31.20
CA ASN A 361 -6.61 13.34 30.67
C ASN A 361 -6.56 13.68 29.18
N VAL A 362 -7.34 12.94 28.38
CA VAL A 362 -7.70 13.34 27.01
C VAL A 362 -9.00 14.13 27.10
N THR A 363 -8.89 15.46 27.10
CA THR A 363 -10.03 16.37 26.97
C THR A 363 -9.88 17.06 25.62
N GLY A 364 -10.86 16.94 24.72
CA GLY A 364 -10.84 17.58 23.39
C GLY A 364 -10.06 16.79 22.34
N GLU A 365 -10.66 15.73 21.78
CA GLU A 365 -10.11 14.96 20.66
C GLU A 365 -9.87 15.83 19.40
N LEU A 366 -10.66 16.89 19.23
CA LEU A 366 -10.51 17.88 18.14
C LEU A 366 -9.40 18.92 18.39
N ASP A 367 -8.97 19.14 19.64
CA ASP A 367 -7.92 20.12 19.96
C ASP A 367 -6.50 19.54 19.83
N LEU A 368 -6.36 18.21 19.74
CA LEU A 368 -5.07 17.49 19.63
C LEU A 368 -4.59 17.29 18.20
N THR A 369 -5.49 17.32 17.21
CA THR A 369 -5.10 17.45 15.81
C THR A 369 -4.65 18.88 15.62
N GLN A 370 -3.33 19.11 15.65
CA GLN A 370 -2.65 20.41 15.51
C GLN A 370 -3.54 21.40 14.75
N SER A 371 -3.96 22.49 15.40
CA SER A 371 -4.70 23.56 14.74
C SER A 371 -3.96 23.92 13.45
N LEU A 372 -4.55 23.60 12.29
CA LEU A 372 -4.00 23.72 10.94
C LEU A 372 -3.74 25.19 10.51
N THR A 373 -3.57 26.10 11.47
CA THR A 373 -3.32 27.53 11.30
C THR A 373 -1.98 27.97 11.92
N GLY A 374 -1.19 27.06 12.50
CA GLY A 374 0.16 27.31 13.01
C GLY A 374 1.28 27.10 11.99
N MET A 375 2.49 27.60 12.27
CA MET A 375 3.67 27.50 11.40
C MET A 375 3.90 26.07 10.90
N LEU A 376 3.98 25.92 9.57
CA LEU A 376 4.29 24.66 8.87
C LEU A 376 5.57 24.02 9.45
N ASP A 377 5.55 22.69 9.60
CA ASP A 377 6.70 21.88 10.02
C ASP A 377 7.92 22.17 9.14
N ASN A 378 9.01 22.66 9.72
CA ASN A 378 10.26 22.92 9.01
C ASN A 378 11.22 21.71 9.04
N GLY A 379 10.74 20.54 9.47
CA GLY A 379 11.49 19.29 9.51
C GLY A 379 12.40 19.14 10.73
N THR A 380 12.48 20.13 11.64
CA THR A 380 13.32 20.05 12.83
C THR A 380 12.59 19.41 14.02
N ALA A 381 13.33 18.77 14.93
CA ALA A 381 12.75 18.20 16.15
C ALA A 381 12.04 19.25 17.03
N ALA A 382 12.52 20.51 16.97
CA ALA A 382 12.01 21.63 17.76
C ALA A 382 10.59 22.05 17.36
N THR A 383 10.21 21.96 16.08
CA THR A 383 8.84 22.29 15.61
C THR A 383 7.82 21.19 15.93
N ARG A 384 8.29 19.99 16.31
CA ARG A 384 7.45 18.84 16.68
C ARG A 384 7.22 18.69 18.19
N GLY A 385 7.54 19.71 18.98
CA GLY A 385 7.44 19.66 20.44
C GLY A 385 8.49 18.74 21.11
N PHE A 386 9.47 18.25 20.35
CA PHE A 386 10.58 17.45 20.85
C PHE A 386 11.75 18.36 21.24
N VAL A 387 11.81 18.77 22.51
CA VAL A 387 13.00 19.42 23.09
C VAL A 387 13.88 18.33 23.68
N THR A 388 14.92 17.90 22.95
CA THR A 388 15.96 17.07 23.54
C THR A 388 16.94 17.97 24.28
N THR A 389 17.11 17.75 25.59
CA THR A 389 18.33 18.22 26.28
C THR A 389 19.53 17.48 25.70
N PRO A 390 20.68 18.14 25.46
CA PRO A 390 21.82 17.49 24.83
C PRO A 390 22.29 16.31 25.69
N SER A 391 22.16 15.09 25.20
CA SER A 391 22.93 13.95 25.70
C SER A 391 24.32 14.05 25.07
N GLY A 392 25.34 13.81 25.88
CA GLY A 392 26.74 13.96 25.47
C GLY A 392 27.10 13.18 24.21
N GLU A 393 28.00 13.78 23.43
CA GLU A 393 28.78 13.27 22.28
C GLU A 393 28.41 11.86 21.74
N PRO A 394 28.09 11.73 20.43
CA PRO A 394 27.74 10.45 19.83
C PRO A 394 28.91 9.46 19.85
N PHE A 395 28.63 8.23 20.29
CA PHE A 395 29.53 7.07 20.20
C PHE A 395 29.69 6.61 18.74
N PHE A 396 30.53 7.31 17.97
CA PHE A 396 31.14 6.78 16.76
C PHE A 396 32.67 6.77 16.92
N SER A 397 33.17 5.82 17.72
CA SER A 397 34.56 5.37 17.60
C SER A 397 34.66 3.85 17.69
N ASN A 398 34.46 3.19 16.56
CA ASN A 398 35.31 2.08 16.10
C ASN A 398 34.76 1.50 14.79
N ALA A 399 35.14 2.12 13.69
CA ALA A 399 35.24 1.40 12.43
C ALA A 399 36.41 0.41 12.54
N THR A 400 36.11 -0.85 12.83
CA THR A 400 37.10 -1.93 12.67
C THR A 400 36.96 -2.48 11.26
N GLN A 401 38.04 -2.27 10.51
CA GLN A 401 38.25 -2.59 9.11
C GLN A 401 38.03 -4.08 8.80
N ALA A 402 37.27 -4.38 7.75
CA ALA A 402 37.47 -5.59 6.96
C ALA A 402 38.77 -5.41 6.15
N ARG A 403 39.85 -6.09 6.54
CA ARG A 403 41.08 -6.19 5.76
C ARG A 403 40.89 -7.14 4.58
N THR A 404 40.89 -6.61 3.37
CA THR A 404 41.31 -7.35 2.17
C THR A 404 42.84 -7.24 2.03
N LEU A 405 43.48 -8.40 1.94
CA LEU A 405 44.91 -8.55 1.65
C LEU A 405 45.18 -8.21 0.17
N ALA A 406 46.06 -7.24 -0.08
CA ALA A 406 46.82 -7.16 -1.32
C ALA A 406 48.24 -6.65 -1.03
N SER A 407 49.22 -7.31 -1.65
CA SER A 407 50.64 -7.25 -1.31
C SER A 407 51.40 -6.05 -1.90
N ARG A 408 52.30 -5.50 -1.08
CA ARG A 408 53.69 -5.05 -1.32
C ARG A 408 54.08 -4.07 -2.47
N HIS A 409 54.98 -3.17 -2.04
CA HIS A 409 55.98 -2.32 -2.73
C HIS A 409 55.51 -0.89 -3.04
N SER A 410 56.22 0.20 -2.73
CA SER A 410 57.49 0.48 -2.01
C SER A 410 57.55 2.01 -1.75
N LYS A 411 58.25 2.40 -0.66
CA LYS A 411 58.91 3.68 -0.27
C LYS A 411 58.67 4.93 -1.17
N VAL A 412 58.47 6.14 -0.60
CA VAL A 412 59.54 7.05 -0.12
C VAL A 412 58.97 8.12 0.84
N ALA A 413 59.78 8.48 1.85
CA ALA A 413 59.54 9.50 2.88
C ALA A 413 60.14 10.87 2.51
N VAL A 414 59.75 11.92 3.27
CA VAL A 414 60.43 13.20 3.66
C VAL A 414 59.30 14.23 3.92
N GLY A 415 59.16 14.99 5.01
CA GLY A 415 59.98 15.29 6.17
C GLY A 415 60.06 16.82 6.41
N LEU A 416 59.47 17.31 7.52
CA LEU A 416 59.89 18.47 8.36
C LEU A 416 59.38 19.93 8.04
N PRO A 417 59.40 20.91 9.01
CA PRO A 417 58.20 21.52 9.63
C PRO A 417 58.14 23.09 9.70
N LEU A 418 57.07 23.60 10.37
CA LEU A 418 56.73 24.94 10.98
C LEU A 418 57.90 25.88 11.45
N PRO A 419 57.75 27.21 11.75
CA PRO A 419 56.65 27.81 12.58
C PRO A 419 56.27 29.34 12.48
N SER A 420 55.15 29.67 13.17
CA SER A 420 54.78 30.86 14.01
C SER A 420 55.03 32.32 13.61
N ALA A 421 53.99 33.18 13.71
CA ALA A 421 53.83 34.26 14.73
C ALA A 421 52.61 35.18 14.44
N ALA A 422 51.90 35.60 15.50
CA ALA A 422 50.71 36.46 15.52
C ALA A 422 51.08 37.96 15.78
N PRO A 423 50.20 38.84 16.30
CA PRO A 423 49.05 39.52 15.68
C PRO A 423 49.12 41.06 15.82
N SER A 424 48.17 41.82 15.25
CA SER A 424 47.89 43.21 15.70
C SER A 424 46.41 43.59 15.56
N ALA A 425 45.88 44.11 16.66
CA ALA A 425 44.51 44.54 16.89
C ALA A 425 44.24 45.98 16.45
N SER A 426 42.97 46.30 16.17
CA SER A 426 42.29 47.53 16.63
C SER A 426 40.81 47.52 16.24
N ALA A 427 39.94 47.47 17.26
CA ALA A 427 38.53 47.89 17.23
C ALA A 427 38.46 49.38 17.70
N PRO A 428 37.31 49.97 18.10
CA PRO A 428 35.90 49.92 17.66
C PRO A 428 35.29 51.35 17.50
N THR A 429 33.99 51.48 17.16
CA THR A 429 32.95 52.37 17.77
C THR A 429 31.66 52.26 16.95
N ALA A 430 30.54 51.74 17.50
CA ALA A 430 29.43 52.46 18.16
C ALA A 430 28.65 53.40 17.21
N SER A 431 27.32 53.53 17.15
CA SER A 431 26.16 53.07 17.92
C SER A 431 24.87 53.57 17.21
N GLY A 432 23.74 52.87 17.38
CA GLY A 432 22.41 53.50 17.55
C GLY A 432 21.45 53.55 16.35
N GLY A 433 20.18 53.21 16.61
CA GLY A 433 19.03 53.69 15.83
C GLY A 433 17.90 52.68 15.56
N ARG A 434 16.86 52.70 16.39
CA ARG A 434 15.51 52.15 16.11
C ARG A 434 14.83 52.92 14.96
N HIS A 435 14.04 52.26 14.10
CA HIS A 435 12.59 52.50 13.94
C HIS A 435 11.92 51.59 12.87
N LEU A 436 10.61 51.41 13.08
CA LEU A 436 9.61 50.59 12.37
C LEU A 436 9.10 51.16 11.02
N SER A 437 8.36 50.30 10.31
CA SER A 437 7.38 50.52 9.21
C SER A 437 7.99 50.61 7.80
N PHE A 438 7.58 49.86 6.77
CA PHE A 438 6.29 49.24 6.41
C PHE A 438 6.41 47.74 6.11
#